data_AF-A0A938I6Q6-F1
#
_entry.id   AF-A0A938I6Q6-F1
#
_cell.length_a   1.000
_cell.length_b   1.000
_cell.length_c   1.000
_cell.angle_alpha   90.00
_cell.angle_beta   90.00
_cell.angle_gamma   90.00
#
_symmetry.space_group_name_H-M   'P 1'
#
loop_
_entity.id
_entity.type
_entity.pdbx_description
1 polymer ?
#
loop_
_entity_poly.entity_id
_entity_poly.type
_entity_poly.pdbx_seq_one_letter_code
_entity_poly.pdbx_strand_id
1 'polypeptide(L)'
;MSLKQRALSLIVVSVLAGVVGCGGSELPKPVSVTPAAPPALKAMLENVVETGEVGSGAEQIRAELEKLKQTDDAKGTALLTDLDKLEKLSDPDAVKTAAKAMVGKL
;
A
#
# COMPACT_ATOMS: atom_id res chain seq x y z
N MET A 1 46.25 -22.22 32.64
CA MET A 1 45.04 -22.07 33.51
C MET A 1 43.96 -21.48 32.63
N SER A 2 43.14 -22.26 31.92
CA SER A 2 42.14 -23.24 32.38
C SER A 2 40.89 -22.60 32.97
N LEU A 3 39.86 -22.41 32.14
CA LEU A 3 38.42 -22.55 32.43
C LEU A 3 37.76 -22.79 31.04
N LYS A 4 37.85 -23.96 30.40
CA LYS A 4 37.36 -25.28 30.81
C LYS A 4 35.83 -25.30 31.01
N GLN A 5 35.17 -26.02 30.12
CA GLN A 5 33.93 -26.76 30.35
C GLN A 5 32.65 -25.96 30.65
N ARG A 6 31.94 -25.63 29.57
CA ARG A 6 30.50 -25.90 29.47
C ARG A 6 30.21 -26.68 28.18
N ALA A 7 30.92 -27.80 28.04
CA ALA A 7 30.50 -28.92 27.23
C ALA A 7 29.96 -29.99 28.18
N LEU A 8 29.06 -30.84 27.67
CA LEU A 8 28.16 -31.79 28.36
C LEU A 8 26.90 -31.09 28.90
N SER A 9 25.68 -31.45 28.50
CA SER A 9 25.21 -32.82 28.33
C SER A 9 24.11 -32.95 27.27
N LEU A 10 24.31 -33.95 26.42
CA LEU A 10 23.35 -34.96 25.97
C LEU A 10 22.08 -34.46 25.27
N ILE A 11 22.03 -34.47 23.93
CA ILE A 11 21.85 -35.66 23.05
C ILE A 11 20.50 -36.36 23.30
N VAL A 12 19.85 -36.67 22.17
CA VAL A 12 19.10 -37.88 21.81
C VAL A 12 17.60 -37.64 21.52
N VAL A 13 17.18 -38.16 20.33
CA VAL A 13 15.81 -38.55 19.91
C VAL A 13 14.95 -37.41 19.34
N SER A 14 14.39 -37.41 18.12
CA SER A 14 14.17 -38.48 17.14
C SER A 14 14.01 -37.90 15.72
N VAL A 15 14.60 -38.62 14.78
CA VAL A 15 14.22 -38.71 13.36
C VAL A 15 12.74 -39.09 13.21
N LEU A 16 12.07 -38.52 12.20
CA LEU A 16 11.06 -39.13 11.28
C LEU A 16 10.34 -37.99 10.53
N ALA A 17 10.79 -37.62 9.33
CA ALA A 17 10.36 -38.19 8.04
C ALA A 17 9.02 -37.61 7.51
N GLY A 18 9.16 -36.73 6.51
CA GLY A 18 8.38 -36.78 5.26
C GLY A 18 7.08 -35.99 5.18
N VAL A 19 7.13 -34.82 4.52
CA VAL A 19 6.23 -34.51 3.39
C VAL A 19 6.96 -33.59 2.39
N VAL A 20 7.22 -34.14 1.20
CA VAL A 20 7.30 -33.53 -0.13
C VAL A 20 7.48 -31.99 -0.18
N GLY A 21 8.72 -31.54 -0.31
CA GLY A 21 9.06 -30.19 -0.77
C GLY A 21 9.44 -30.22 -2.25
N CYS A 22 8.47 -30.00 -3.13
CA CYS A 22 8.69 -29.57 -4.51
C CYS A 22 9.42 -28.22 -4.43
N GLY A 23 10.63 -28.04 -4.95
CA GLY A 23 10.88 -27.95 -6.38
C GLY A 23 10.60 -26.51 -6.84
N GLY A 24 11.61 -25.66 -6.85
CA GLY A 24 11.46 -24.28 -7.36
C GLY A 24 12.53 -23.32 -6.86
N SER A 25 13.76 -23.47 -7.35
CA SER A 25 14.73 -22.38 -7.31
C SER A 25 14.29 -21.29 -8.29
N GLU A 26 13.68 -20.23 -7.80
CA GLU A 26 13.57 -18.97 -8.53
C GLU A 26 14.24 -17.87 -7.72
N LEU A 27 15.33 -17.37 -8.30
CA LEU A 27 15.97 -16.12 -7.90
C LEU A 27 14.89 -15.05 -7.73
N PRO A 28 14.81 -14.33 -6.60
CA PRO A 28 13.94 -13.19 -6.52
C PRO A 28 14.50 -12.14 -7.48
N LYS A 29 13.94 -12.10 -8.70
CA LYS A 29 13.92 -10.86 -9.48
C LYS A 29 13.27 -9.83 -8.56
N PRO A 30 13.87 -8.65 -8.35
CA PRO A 30 13.18 -7.59 -7.66
C PRO A 30 11.96 -7.25 -8.52
N VAL A 31 10.81 -7.79 -8.13
CA VAL A 31 9.54 -7.35 -8.66
C VAL A 31 9.43 -5.93 -8.11
N SER A 32 9.71 -4.94 -8.95
CA SER A 32 9.15 -3.61 -8.75
C SER A 32 7.65 -3.81 -8.79
N VAL A 33 7.09 -4.17 -7.64
CA VAL A 33 5.66 -4.12 -7.39
C VAL A 33 5.32 -2.66 -7.55
N THR A 34 4.79 -2.28 -8.73
CA THR A 34 4.00 -1.04 -8.85
C THR A 34 2.89 -1.18 -7.83
N PRO A 35 2.88 -0.40 -6.75
CA PRO A 35 1.90 -0.61 -5.71
C PRO A 35 0.55 -0.22 -6.25
N ALA A 36 -0.38 -1.16 -6.19
CA ALA A 36 -1.78 -0.86 -6.38
C ALA A 36 -2.13 0.28 -5.42
N ALA A 37 -2.91 1.25 -5.92
CA ALA A 37 -3.42 2.30 -5.07
C ALA A 37 -4.07 1.70 -3.81
N PRO A 38 -3.86 2.31 -2.62
CA PRO A 38 -4.44 1.80 -1.40
C PRO A 38 -5.96 1.63 -1.57
N PRO A 39 -6.55 0.48 -1.23
CA PRO A 39 -8.00 0.27 -1.37
C PRO A 39 -8.81 1.31 -0.59
N ALA A 40 -8.23 1.86 0.49
CA ALA A 40 -8.78 2.96 1.26
C ALA A 40 -8.92 4.26 0.43
N LEU A 41 -7.92 4.61 -0.39
CA LEU A 41 -7.93 5.83 -1.20
C LEU A 41 -9.09 5.83 -2.20
N LYS A 42 -9.30 4.69 -2.87
CA LYS A 42 -10.40 4.55 -3.82
C LYS A 42 -11.76 4.72 -3.13
N ALA A 43 -11.97 4.03 -2.01
CA ALA A 43 -13.21 4.11 -1.25
C ALA A 43 -13.50 5.53 -0.74
N MET A 44 -12.46 6.26 -0.32
CA MET A 44 -12.60 7.65 0.11
C MET A 44 -13.00 8.57 -1.03
N LEU A 45 -12.37 8.46 -2.20
CA LEU A 45 -12.74 9.23 -3.38
C LEU A 45 -14.14 8.85 -3.89
N GLU A 46 -14.53 7.57 -3.82
CA GLU A 46 -15.90 7.13 -4.13
C GLU A 46 -16.92 7.78 -3.18
N ASN A 47 -16.59 7.90 -1.89
CA ASN A 47 -17.44 8.63 -0.95
C ASN A 47 -17.63 10.10 -1.36
N VAL A 48 -16.55 10.77 -1.82
CA VAL A 48 -16.64 12.14 -2.36
C VAL A 48 -17.46 12.19 -3.66
N VAL A 49 -17.41 11.16 -4.51
CA VAL A 49 -18.26 11.05 -5.71
C VAL A 49 -19.75 10.92 -5.33
N GLU A 50 -20.05 10.27 -4.22
CA GLU A 50 -21.43 10.11 -3.75
C GLU A 50 -21.95 11.38 -3.08
N THR A 51 -21.17 11.97 -2.17
CA THR A 51 -21.58 13.10 -1.32
C THR A 51 -21.38 14.46 -2.00
N GLY A 52 -20.32 14.61 -2.82
CA GLY A 52 -19.86 15.91 -3.31
C GLY A 52 -19.13 16.72 -2.25
N GLU A 53 -18.67 16.09 -1.16
CA GLU A 53 -18.03 16.75 -0.03
C GLU A 53 -16.63 16.19 0.20
N VAL A 54 -15.61 17.06 0.17
CA VAL A 54 -14.20 16.68 0.41
C VAL A 54 -13.82 16.86 1.88
N GLY A 55 -14.44 17.83 2.57
CA GLY A 55 -13.91 18.51 3.76
C GLY A 55 -13.30 17.59 4.82
N SER A 56 -14.04 16.62 5.32
CA SER A 56 -13.58 15.76 6.43
C SER A 56 -12.57 14.68 6.00
N GLY A 57 -12.56 14.31 4.70
CA GLY A 57 -11.71 13.26 4.16
C GLY A 57 -10.46 13.78 3.44
N ALA A 58 -10.35 15.09 3.20
CA ALA A 58 -9.32 15.70 2.37
C ALA A 58 -7.89 15.36 2.83
N GLU A 59 -7.61 15.54 4.13
CA GLU A 59 -6.28 15.27 4.69
C GLU A 59 -5.90 13.79 4.62
N GLN A 60 -6.87 12.90 4.84
CA GLN A 60 -6.66 11.47 4.74
C GLN A 60 -6.44 11.02 3.28
N ILE A 61 -7.18 11.59 2.32
CA ILE A 61 -6.96 11.35 0.89
C ILE A 61 -5.56 11.83 0.50
N ARG A 62 -5.15 13.03 0.96
CA ARG A 62 -3.80 13.58 0.73
C ARG A 62 -2.72 12.65 1.26
N ALA A 63 -2.87 12.13 2.48
CA ALA A 63 -1.91 11.22 3.09
C ALA A 63 -1.77 9.90 2.30
N GLU A 64 -2.86 9.32 1.81
CA GLU A 64 -2.79 8.12 0.98
C GLU A 64 -2.20 8.39 -0.41
N LEU A 65 -2.45 9.58 -0.97
CA LEU A 65 -1.81 10.00 -2.23
C LEU A 65 -0.30 10.26 -2.09
N GLU A 66 0.14 10.77 -0.94
CA GLU A 66 1.56 10.89 -0.61
C GLU A 66 2.22 9.50 -0.51
N LYS A 67 1.54 8.52 0.09
CA LYS A 67 2.01 7.11 0.08
C LYS A 67 2.05 6.54 -1.33
N LEU A 68 1.03 6.81 -2.16
CA LEU A 68 1.03 6.40 -3.56
C LEU A 68 2.23 7.02 -4.29
N LYS A 69 2.52 8.30 -4.08
CA LYS A 69 3.66 9.01 -4.68
C LYS A 69 5.01 8.38 -4.33
N GLN A 70 5.18 7.84 -3.11
CA GLN A 70 6.40 7.11 -2.74
C GLN A 70 6.66 5.89 -3.63
N THR A 71 5.64 5.43 -4.34
CA THR A 71 5.67 4.18 -5.09
C THR A 71 5.40 4.34 -6.59
N ASP A 72 4.60 5.34 -6.95
CA ASP A 72 4.30 5.80 -8.30
C ASP A 72 4.25 7.34 -8.25
N ASP A 73 5.41 7.96 -8.40
CA ASP A 73 5.57 9.41 -8.25
C ASP A 73 4.73 10.21 -9.25
N ALA A 74 4.66 9.73 -10.49
CA ALA A 74 3.89 10.38 -11.55
C ALA A 74 2.39 10.36 -11.23
N LYS A 75 1.85 9.20 -10.85
CA LYS A 75 0.43 9.06 -10.50
C LYS A 75 0.11 9.82 -9.22
N GLY A 76 0.93 9.69 -8.19
CA GLY A 76 0.76 10.38 -6.90
C GLY A 76 0.79 11.91 -7.05
N THR A 77 1.77 12.45 -7.80
CA THR A 77 1.87 13.90 -8.05
C THR A 77 0.68 14.44 -8.85
N ALA A 78 0.26 13.71 -9.89
CA ALA A 78 -0.91 14.10 -10.68
C ALA A 78 -2.19 14.14 -9.83
N LEU A 79 -2.41 13.11 -9.01
CA LEU A 79 -3.58 13.02 -8.14
C LEU A 79 -3.54 14.03 -6.99
N LEU A 80 -2.39 14.34 -6.41
CA LEU A 80 -2.25 15.41 -5.42
C LEU A 80 -2.61 16.78 -6.02
N THR A 81 -2.24 17.01 -7.28
CA THR A 81 -2.62 18.22 -8.01
C THR A 81 -4.12 18.28 -8.25
N ASP A 82 -4.75 17.15 -8.55
CA ASP A 82 -6.20 17.09 -8.73
C ASP A 82 -6.95 17.25 -7.39
N LEU A 83 -6.41 16.73 -6.29
CA LEU A 83 -6.97 16.95 -4.94
C LEU A 83 -6.97 18.44 -4.57
N ASP A 84 -5.87 19.15 -4.83
CA ASP A 84 -5.79 20.60 -4.57
C ASP A 84 -6.84 21.39 -5.37
N LYS A 85 -7.16 20.96 -6.60
CA LYS A 85 -8.26 21.54 -7.38
C LYS A 85 -9.62 21.16 -6.78
N LEU A 86 -9.81 19.90 -6.41
CA LEU A 86 -11.02 19.36 -5.80
C LEU A 86 -11.40 20.14 -4.53
N GLU A 87 -10.42 20.41 -3.65
CA GLU A 87 -10.60 21.18 -2.40
C GLU A 87 -11.01 22.64 -2.63
N LYS A 88 -10.76 23.18 -3.83
CA LYS A 88 -11.15 24.55 -4.22
C LYS A 88 -12.52 24.63 -4.87
N LEU A 89 -13.12 23.49 -5.22
CA LEU A 89 -14.47 23.44 -5.77
C LEU A 89 -15.49 23.61 -4.65
N SER A 90 -16.46 24.49 -4.86
CA SER A 90 -17.60 24.67 -3.95
C SER A 90 -18.90 24.11 -4.51
N ASP A 91 -18.91 23.78 -5.80
CA ASP A 91 -20.05 23.16 -6.47
C ASP A 91 -20.00 21.63 -6.28
N PRO A 92 -21.03 21.00 -5.69
CA PRO A 92 -21.01 19.58 -5.38
C PRO A 92 -20.96 18.71 -6.64
N ASP A 93 -21.63 19.08 -7.74
CA ASP A 93 -21.56 18.32 -8.99
C ASP A 93 -20.16 18.37 -9.63
N ALA A 94 -19.50 19.53 -9.57
CA ALA A 94 -18.11 19.68 -9.97
C ALA A 94 -17.16 18.85 -9.10
N VAL A 95 -17.37 18.83 -7.77
CA VAL A 95 -16.61 17.98 -6.84
C VAL A 95 -16.77 16.51 -7.21
N LYS A 96 -18.00 16.03 -7.42
CA LYS A 96 -18.26 14.64 -7.81
C LYS A 96 -17.58 14.27 -9.13
N THR A 97 -17.65 15.15 -10.11
CA THR A 97 -17.03 14.96 -11.42
C THR A 97 -15.50 14.86 -11.31
N ALA A 98 -14.89 15.78 -10.57
CA ALA A 98 -13.44 15.79 -10.36
C ALA A 98 -12.98 14.57 -9.53
N ALA A 99 -13.70 14.19 -8.47
CA ALA A 99 -13.39 13.00 -7.69
C ALA A 99 -13.50 11.72 -8.53
N LYS A 100 -14.50 11.62 -9.42
CA LYS A 100 -14.65 10.47 -10.32
C LYS A 100 -13.49 10.37 -11.32
N ALA A 101 -13.01 11.51 -11.81
CA ALA A 101 -11.82 11.55 -12.65
C ALA A 101 -10.56 11.08 -11.90
N MET A 102 -10.44 11.41 -10.60
CA MET A 102 -9.35 10.90 -9.75
C MET A 102 -9.45 9.38 -9.55
N VAL A 103 -10.65 8.83 -9.28
CA VAL A 103 -10.87 7.38 -9.16
C VAL A 103 -10.45 6.65 -10.45
N GLY A 104 -10.73 7.22 -11.61
CA GLY A 104 -10.36 6.62 -12.91
C GLY A 104 -8.85 6.60 -13.20
N LYS A 105 -8.03 7.32 -12.41
CA LYS A 105 -6.57 7.35 -12.54
C LYS A 105 -5.86 6.37 -11.60
N LEU A 106 -6.57 5.83 -10.61
CA LEU A 106 -6.05 4.81 -9.70
C LEU A 106 -5.86 3.49 -10.45
#